data_AF-A0A5N9EFV1-F1
#
_entry.id   AF-A0A5N9EFV1-F1
#
_cell.length_a   1.000
_cell.length_b   1.000
_cell.length_c   1.000
_cell.angle_alpha   90.00
_cell.angle_beta   90.00
_cell.angle_gamma   90.00
#
_symmetry.space_group_name_H-M   'P 1'
#
loop_
_entity.id
_entity.type
_entity.pdbx_description
1 polymer ?
#
loop_
_entity_poly.entity_id
_entity_poly.type
_entity_poly.pdbx_seq_one_letter_code
_entity_poly.pdbx_strand_id
1 'polypeptide(L)'
;GPAKWTHVDEYGYEWAKDKHIGTGPYVQGECVPGDRCTMHAVSEHWRIIPDVAEIIGIQVPEAQTQIAMLRTGEIDLASVDYKLLTETIEGEGNLQWIETMPGGYVGQAILFPGNLWEHSHARTAEDLNPWDAAPYAIDYPWLGNPWGTQDAACPDATTAGYEKCGVAPYTDTDNPEGMSDMEQARLVRIALSTAIDRGAINDVLLDGIGTPIYSEYMGPEYPGWDAAKTTDCYDWLGNVVTCEGTMESLKWKLPDADLDAAGALLDAAGFPKNDAGDRDTFYKLTLQAYPAEAGPVGLEVADTIMSDWARLGIEIDGLVEDYGGVISPRMRQRIQYLPVLKNGDVHSNVYPLDWPLPTVDTSSSRPGWGVGFESQAGANWLPQILGEKDKTVREGLHTTWVDWSMFWVQYAGVFQVPKGIVASSRIKCWQGYQQHYSNISGNPEFIVLEGSDTSCDRK
;
A
#
# COMPACT_ATOMS: atom_id res chain seq x y z
N GLY A 1 -15.89 29.52 20.94
CA GLY A 1 -14.46 29.33 21.22
C GLY A 1 -13.69 30.56 20.80
N PRO A 2 -12.44 30.77 21.24
CA PRO A 2 -11.62 31.86 20.71
C PRO A 2 -11.58 31.70 19.18
N ALA A 3 -11.84 32.78 18.45
CA ALA A 3 -11.75 32.77 17.00
C ALA A 3 -10.34 32.28 16.62
N LYS A 4 -10.24 31.24 15.79
CA LYS A 4 -8.96 30.84 15.19
C LYS A 4 -8.53 32.01 14.31
N TRP A 5 -7.66 32.87 14.84
CA TRP A 5 -6.91 33.85 14.07
C TRP A 5 -5.67 33.16 13.55
N THR A 6 -5.52 33.09 12.24
CA THR A 6 -4.34 32.55 11.58
C THR A 6 -3.44 33.69 11.12
N HIS A 7 -2.15 33.43 10.93
CA HIS A 7 -1.26 34.39 10.28
C HIS A 7 -1.74 34.75 8.85
N VAL A 8 -2.56 33.91 8.21
CA VAL A 8 -3.17 34.21 6.91
C VAL A 8 -4.22 35.30 7.07
N ASP A 9 -5.01 35.25 8.13
CA ASP A 9 -6.03 36.27 8.43
C ASP A 9 -5.39 37.63 8.78
N GLU A 10 -4.23 37.62 9.44
CA GLU A 10 -3.54 38.84 9.88
C GLU A 10 -2.61 39.45 8.81
N TYR A 11 -1.84 38.62 8.11
CA TYR A 11 -0.78 39.07 7.20
C TYR A 11 -1.08 38.78 5.72
N GLY A 12 -2.15 38.05 5.42
CA GLY A 12 -2.54 37.68 4.06
C GLY A 12 -1.84 36.42 3.53
N TYR A 13 -2.44 35.82 2.49
CA TYR A 13 -1.98 34.58 1.87
C TYR A 13 -0.55 34.69 1.31
N GLU A 14 -0.25 35.75 0.54
CA GLU A 14 1.06 35.91 -0.09
C GLU A 14 2.19 36.00 0.94
N TRP A 15 1.97 36.69 2.06
CA TRP A 15 2.94 36.75 3.15
C TRP A 15 3.12 35.38 3.80
N ALA A 16 2.02 34.71 4.13
CA ALA A 16 2.05 33.42 4.84
C ALA A 16 2.66 32.31 3.99
N LYS A 17 2.50 32.36 2.67
CA LYS A 17 3.12 31.44 1.71
C LYS A 17 4.66 31.52 1.74
N ASP A 18 5.20 32.72 1.92
CA ASP A 18 6.65 32.97 1.90
C ASP A 18 7.29 32.98 3.30
N LYS A 19 6.49 32.99 4.37
CA LYS A 19 6.94 33.07 5.78
C LYS A 19 6.29 31.98 6.62
N HIS A 20 6.84 30.77 6.53
CA HIS A 20 6.41 29.64 7.35
C HIS A 20 6.73 29.90 8.84
N ILE A 21 5.70 29.93 9.68
CA ILE A 21 5.83 29.96 11.13
C ILE A 21 5.61 28.54 11.66
N GLY A 22 6.65 27.94 12.22
CA GLY A 22 6.61 26.60 12.80
C GLY A 22 7.19 26.56 14.21
N THR A 23 6.84 25.50 14.95
CA THR A 23 7.44 25.19 16.26
C THR A 23 8.59 24.20 16.15
N GLY A 24 9.02 23.89 14.92
CA GLY A 24 10.06 22.92 14.62
C GLY A 24 11.48 23.45 14.90
N PRO A 25 12.47 22.55 14.89
CA PRO A 25 13.87 22.88 15.20
C PRO A 25 14.61 23.58 14.06
N TYR A 26 13.96 23.77 12.90
CA TYR A 26 14.49 24.53 11.78
C TYR A 26 13.49 25.61 11.35
N VAL A 27 14.01 26.73 10.86
CA VAL A 27 13.25 27.79 10.21
C VAL A 27 13.60 27.85 8.73
N GLN A 28 12.60 28.12 7.89
CA GLN A 28 12.81 28.31 6.45
C GLN A 28 13.70 29.54 6.21
N GLY A 29 14.72 29.37 5.40
CA GLY A 29 15.55 30.43 4.84
C GLY A 29 15.01 30.90 3.48
N GLU A 30 15.91 31.10 2.52
CA GLU A 30 15.53 31.50 1.16
C GLU A 30 15.08 30.28 0.34
N CYS A 31 13.98 30.42 -0.39
CA CYS A 31 13.46 29.40 -1.29
C CYS A 31 13.23 29.99 -2.68
N VAL A 32 13.98 29.50 -3.65
CA VAL A 32 13.82 29.79 -5.07
C VAL A 32 13.17 28.56 -5.72
N PRO A 33 11.89 28.64 -6.12
CA PRO A 33 11.20 27.52 -6.76
C PRO A 33 11.96 26.99 -7.98
N GLY A 34 12.14 25.68 -8.09
CA GLY A 34 12.88 25.08 -9.21
C GLY A 34 14.41 25.01 -9.04
N ASP A 35 14.97 25.59 -7.98
CA ASP A 35 16.43 25.66 -7.75
C ASP A 35 16.79 25.15 -6.35
N ARG A 36 16.59 25.97 -5.31
CA ARG A 36 17.07 25.66 -3.96
C ARG A 36 16.21 26.24 -2.85
N CYS A 37 16.22 25.57 -1.71
CA CYS A 37 15.63 26.02 -0.46
C CYS A 37 16.62 25.82 0.68
N THR A 38 16.83 26.85 1.52
CA THR A 38 17.64 26.73 2.73
C THR A 38 16.78 26.63 3.98
N MET A 39 17.32 25.98 5.01
CA MET A 39 16.74 25.87 6.35
C MET A 39 17.83 26.07 7.39
N HIS A 40 17.53 26.81 8.45
CA HIS A 40 18.50 27.13 9.51
C HIS A 40 18.04 26.58 10.85
N ALA A 41 18.96 25.99 11.61
CA ALA A 41 18.68 25.47 12.94
C ALA A 41 18.28 26.61 13.90
N VAL A 42 17.27 26.34 14.73
CA VAL A 42 16.87 27.25 15.81
C VAL A 42 17.83 27.05 16.99
N SER A 43 18.68 28.03 17.25
CA SER A 43 19.76 27.96 18.24
C SER A 43 19.29 27.79 19.70
N GLU A 44 18.07 28.21 20.02
CA GLU A 44 17.45 28.08 21.35
C GLU A 44 16.10 27.38 21.25
N HIS A 45 16.07 26.23 20.58
CA HIS A 45 14.84 25.47 20.40
C HIS A 45 14.44 24.75 21.69
N TRP A 46 13.15 24.82 22.04
CA TRP A 46 12.58 24.32 23.29
C TRP A 46 12.73 22.81 23.52
N ARG A 47 12.94 22.02 22.46
CA ARG A 47 13.05 20.54 22.53
C ARG A 47 14.47 20.02 22.28
N ILE A 48 15.11 20.52 21.24
CA ILE A 48 16.37 19.98 20.71
C ILE A 48 17.04 21.02 19.83
N ILE A 49 18.34 21.20 20.00
CA ILE A 49 19.19 22.00 19.12
C ILE A 49 19.86 21.02 18.14
N PRO A 50 19.62 21.12 16.82
CA PRO A 50 20.23 20.23 15.83
C PRO A 50 21.76 20.33 15.75
N ASP A 51 22.42 19.22 15.40
CA ASP A 51 23.86 19.19 15.09
C ASP A 51 24.17 19.91 13.76
N VAL A 52 23.21 19.90 12.82
CA VAL A 52 23.34 20.54 11.49
C VAL A 52 22.81 21.97 11.55
N ALA A 53 23.70 22.95 11.37
CA ALA A 53 23.34 24.37 11.47
C ALA A 53 22.50 24.88 10.28
N GLU A 54 22.75 24.36 9.09
CA GLU A 54 22.09 24.76 7.85
C GLU A 54 21.88 23.54 6.95
N ILE A 55 20.70 23.45 6.34
CA ILE A 55 20.36 22.45 5.32
C ILE A 55 20.02 23.18 4.04
N ILE A 56 20.60 22.75 2.93
CA ILE A 56 20.32 23.26 1.60
C ILE A 56 19.73 22.13 0.77
N GLY A 57 18.43 22.22 0.47
CA GLY A 57 17.77 21.35 -0.48
C GLY A 57 17.91 21.92 -1.89
N ILE A 58 18.45 21.14 -2.82
CA ILE A 58 18.57 21.50 -4.23
C ILE A 58 17.69 20.59 -5.08
N GLN A 59 17.09 21.14 -6.13
CA GLN A 59 16.26 20.37 -7.06
C GLN A 59 17.10 19.85 -8.22
N VAL A 60 17.39 18.55 -8.22
CA VAL A 60 18.14 17.87 -9.28
C VAL A 60 17.29 16.72 -9.81
N PRO A 61 16.67 16.85 -11.00
CA PRO A 61 15.70 15.87 -11.47
C PRO A 61 16.32 14.56 -11.95
N GLU A 62 17.56 14.56 -12.48
CA GLU A 62 18.17 13.36 -13.02
C GLU A 62 18.96 12.56 -11.96
N ALA A 63 18.61 11.29 -11.76
CA ALA A 63 19.25 10.41 -10.77
C ALA A 63 20.77 10.27 -10.97
N GLN A 64 21.24 10.17 -12.22
CA GLN A 64 22.69 10.07 -12.51
C GLN A 64 23.44 11.36 -12.15
N THR A 65 22.79 12.52 -12.26
CA THR A 65 23.36 13.80 -11.80
C THR A 65 23.45 13.81 -10.28
N GLN A 66 22.41 13.35 -9.57
CA GLN A 66 22.46 13.23 -8.10
C GLN A 66 23.60 12.31 -7.64
N ILE A 67 23.75 11.14 -8.28
CA ILE A 67 24.85 10.21 -7.98
C ILE A 67 26.21 10.86 -8.26
N ALA A 68 26.39 11.56 -9.38
CA ALA A 68 27.63 12.25 -9.69
C ALA A 68 27.97 13.31 -8.62
N MET A 69 26.98 14.10 -8.18
CA MET A 69 27.15 15.11 -7.13
C MET A 69 27.48 14.49 -5.76
N LEU A 70 26.91 13.32 -5.44
CA LEU A 70 27.29 12.56 -4.25
C LEU A 70 28.76 12.12 -4.34
N ARG A 71 29.17 11.53 -5.47
CA ARG A 71 30.53 11.02 -5.69
C ARG A 71 31.59 12.13 -5.66
N THR A 72 31.27 13.34 -6.15
CA THR A 72 32.17 14.51 -6.08
C THR A 72 32.13 15.23 -4.73
N GLY A 73 31.17 14.89 -3.86
CA GLY A 73 30.95 15.53 -2.56
C GLY A 73 30.28 16.90 -2.63
N GLU A 74 29.69 17.25 -3.78
CA GLU A 74 28.87 18.46 -3.99
C GLU A 74 27.57 18.42 -3.19
N ILE A 75 27.03 17.23 -2.93
CA ILE A 75 25.91 17.01 -1.99
C ILE A 75 26.25 15.96 -0.95
N ASP A 76 25.58 16.05 0.20
CA ASP A 76 25.77 15.16 1.34
C ASP A 76 24.88 13.92 1.32
N LEU A 77 23.70 14.01 0.72
CA LEU A 77 22.66 12.99 0.77
C LEU A 77 21.72 13.09 -0.44
N ALA A 78 21.25 11.96 -0.95
CA ALA A 78 20.24 11.89 -2.00
C ALA A 78 19.47 10.56 -1.97
N SER A 79 18.22 10.61 -2.43
CA SER A 79 17.45 9.39 -2.74
C SER A 79 18.03 8.76 -3.99
N VAL A 80 18.48 7.52 -3.88
CA VAL A 80 19.00 6.73 -5.00
C VAL A 80 18.05 5.57 -5.22
N ASP A 81 17.76 5.26 -6.49
CA ASP A 81 16.99 4.08 -6.84
C ASP A 81 17.66 2.83 -6.28
N TYR A 82 16.87 1.92 -5.69
CA TYR A 82 17.36 0.72 -5.04
C TYR A 82 18.24 -0.14 -5.95
N LYS A 83 17.95 -0.19 -7.24
CA LYS A 83 18.75 -0.93 -8.24
C LYS A 83 20.17 -0.37 -8.43
N LEU A 84 20.35 0.91 -8.14
CA LEU A 84 21.64 1.60 -8.25
C LEU A 84 22.34 1.72 -6.89
N LEU A 85 21.75 1.16 -5.82
CA LEU A 85 22.20 1.40 -4.46
C LEU A 85 23.60 0.84 -4.22
N THR A 86 23.81 -0.47 -4.43
CA THR A 86 25.14 -1.09 -4.23
C THR A 86 26.19 -0.45 -5.12
N GLU A 87 25.91 -0.23 -6.41
CA GLU A 87 26.87 0.44 -7.31
C GLU A 87 27.24 1.85 -6.84
N THR A 88 26.29 2.56 -6.24
CA THR A 88 26.53 3.92 -5.72
C THR A 88 27.41 3.89 -4.48
N ILE A 89 27.13 3.00 -3.52
CA ILE A 89 27.88 2.94 -2.24
C ILE A 89 29.25 2.26 -2.36
N GLU A 90 29.41 1.30 -3.27
CA GLU A 90 30.70 0.65 -3.55
C GLU A 90 31.60 1.49 -4.46
N GLY A 91 31.05 2.51 -5.10
CA GLY A 91 31.77 3.43 -5.96
C GLY A 91 32.71 4.39 -5.20
N GLU A 92 33.29 5.33 -5.95
CA GLU A 92 34.10 6.41 -5.36
C GLU A 92 33.22 7.41 -4.59
N GLY A 93 33.76 8.07 -3.56
CA GLY A 93 33.04 9.12 -2.80
C GLY A 93 32.81 8.83 -1.32
N ASN A 94 33.21 7.66 -0.82
CA ASN A 94 33.03 7.25 0.58
C ASN A 94 31.57 7.42 1.04
N LEU A 95 30.67 6.83 0.26
CA LEU A 95 29.22 6.88 0.44
C LEU A 95 28.76 5.66 1.24
N GLN A 96 27.62 5.81 1.88
CA GLN A 96 26.96 4.76 2.65
C GLN A 96 25.46 4.90 2.49
N TRP A 97 24.75 3.78 2.61
CA TRP A 97 23.32 3.81 2.83
C TRP A 97 23.05 3.84 4.33
N ILE A 98 22.20 4.78 4.76
CA ILE A 98 21.78 4.89 6.16
C ILE A 98 20.26 4.77 6.25
N GLU A 99 19.79 3.96 7.20
CA GLU A 99 18.40 4.03 7.63
C GLU A 99 18.16 5.38 8.30
N THR A 100 17.09 6.06 7.89
CA THR A 100 16.70 7.35 8.48
C THR A 100 15.65 7.18 9.56
N MET A 101 14.97 6.03 9.58
CA MET A 101 14.00 5.63 10.59
C MET A 101 14.20 4.15 10.89
N PRO A 102 15.19 3.79 11.73
CA PRO A 102 15.57 2.41 11.90
C PRO A 102 14.41 1.48 12.27
N GLY A 103 14.36 0.32 11.63
CA GLY A 103 13.26 -0.65 11.75
C GLY A 103 11.93 -0.22 11.12
N GLY A 104 11.90 0.88 10.37
CA GLY A 104 10.75 1.32 9.58
C GLY A 104 10.91 0.91 8.11
N TYR A 105 9.85 0.34 7.54
CA TYR A 105 9.83 -0.16 6.16
C TYR A 105 8.68 0.44 5.37
N VAL A 106 8.83 0.52 4.04
CA VAL A 106 7.75 0.86 3.10
C VAL A 106 7.47 -0.34 2.21
N GLY A 107 6.21 -0.77 2.17
CA GLY A 107 5.72 -1.89 1.38
C GLY A 107 5.03 -1.46 0.08
N GLN A 108 4.96 -2.38 -0.88
CA GLN A 108 4.05 -2.33 -2.03
C GLN A 108 3.29 -3.64 -2.18
N ALA A 109 2.05 -3.53 -2.64
CA ALA A 109 1.13 -4.62 -2.88
C ALA A 109 0.41 -4.43 -4.23
N ILE A 110 -0.14 -5.50 -4.78
CA ILE A 110 -1.23 -5.40 -5.74
C ILE A 110 -2.51 -5.20 -4.92
N LEU A 111 -3.17 -4.08 -5.18
CA LEU A 111 -4.48 -3.75 -4.62
C LEU A 111 -5.52 -4.14 -5.66
N PHE A 112 -6.63 -4.75 -5.23
CA PHE A 112 -7.75 -5.14 -6.11
C PHE A 112 -8.99 -4.23 -5.91
N PRO A 113 -8.90 -2.92 -6.20
CA PRO A 113 -10.00 -1.99 -5.99
C PRO A 113 -11.23 -2.38 -6.81
N GLY A 114 -12.42 -2.02 -6.34
CA GLY A 114 -13.70 -2.37 -6.97
C GLY A 114 -14.50 -3.40 -6.20
N ASN A 115 -13.90 -4.06 -5.20
CA ASN A 115 -14.60 -4.91 -4.23
C ASN A 115 -15.42 -4.04 -3.26
N LEU A 116 -16.59 -3.58 -3.72
CA LEU A 116 -17.52 -2.75 -2.96
C LEU A 116 -18.56 -3.65 -2.30
N TRP A 117 -18.30 -4.04 -1.05
CA TRP A 117 -19.09 -5.02 -0.28
C TRP A 117 -19.93 -4.37 0.82
N GLU A 118 -19.94 -3.05 0.96
CA GLU A 118 -20.83 -2.37 1.90
C GLU A 118 -22.21 -2.09 1.30
N HIS A 119 -23.26 -2.54 1.97
CA HIS A 119 -24.63 -2.29 1.53
C HIS A 119 -25.10 -0.87 1.90
N SER A 120 -24.58 -0.32 3.01
CA SER A 120 -24.93 0.99 3.54
C SER A 120 -23.70 1.71 4.08
N HIS A 121 -23.69 3.03 3.98
CA HIS A 121 -22.56 3.87 4.35
C HIS A 121 -22.28 3.81 5.86
N ALA A 122 -21.05 3.47 6.23
CA ALA A 122 -20.64 3.17 7.60
C ALA A 122 -20.89 4.29 8.62
N ARG A 123 -20.97 5.55 8.18
CA ARG A 123 -21.22 6.70 9.10
C ARG A 123 -22.65 7.22 9.09
N THR A 124 -23.39 7.05 7.98
CA THR A 124 -24.72 7.66 7.81
C THR A 124 -25.84 6.63 7.71
N ALA A 125 -25.50 5.34 7.53
CA ALA A 125 -26.41 4.25 7.24
C ALA A 125 -27.28 4.45 5.97
N GLU A 126 -26.92 5.41 5.11
CA GLU A 126 -27.57 5.60 3.81
C GLU A 126 -27.19 4.45 2.88
N ASP A 127 -28.12 4.01 2.02
CA ASP A 127 -27.86 2.96 1.04
C ASP A 127 -26.80 3.41 0.01
N LEU A 128 -25.83 2.53 -0.26
CA LEU A 128 -24.72 2.80 -1.19
C LEU A 128 -24.99 2.33 -2.62
N ASN A 129 -25.88 1.34 -2.80
CA ASN A 129 -26.17 0.68 -4.08
C ASN A 129 -24.90 0.37 -4.90
N PRO A 130 -23.95 -0.40 -4.34
CA PRO A 130 -22.65 -0.61 -4.97
C PRO A 130 -22.74 -1.22 -6.38
N TRP A 131 -23.76 -2.02 -6.66
CA TRP A 131 -24.04 -2.62 -7.98
C TRP A 131 -24.26 -1.61 -9.12
N ASP A 132 -24.60 -0.35 -8.81
CA ASP A 132 -24.73 0.71 -9.82
C ASP A 132 -23.35 1.30 -10.22
N ALA A 133 -22.27 0.93 -9.53
CA ALA A 133 -20.94 1.47 -9.77
C ALA A 133 -20.23 0.74 -10.92
N ALA A 134 -19.29 1.45 -11.56
CA ALA A 134 -18.49 0.93 -12.68
C ALA A 134 -17.82 -0.44 -12.42
N PRO A 135 -17.32 -0.75 -11.19
CA PRO A 135 -16.72 -2.06 -10.92
C PRO A 135 -17.66 -3.26 -11.10
N TYR A 136 -18.99 -3.09 -10.94
CA TYR A 136 -19.97 -4.16 -11.17
C TYR A 136 -20.73 -4.00 -12.48
N ALA A 137 -20.28 -3.14 -13.39
CA ALA A 137 -20.92 -2.99 -14.70
C ALA A 137 -20.76 -4.24 -15.58
N ILE A 138 -19.68 -4.99 -15.36
CA ILE A 138 -19.40 -6.28 -15.97
C ILE A 138 -18.81 -7.21 -14.91
N ASP A 139 -18.82 -8.50 -15.21
CA ASP A 139 -18.22 -9.52 -14.36
C ASP A 139 -16.70 -9.57 -14.57
N TYR A 140 -15.94 -9.01 -13.62
CA TYR A 140 -14.48 -9.02 -13.71
C TYR A 140 -13.94 -10.18 -12.87
N PRO A 141 -13.05 -11.05 -13.42
CA PRO A 141 -12.57 -12.25 -12.73
C PRO A 141 -11.91 -12.02 -11.37
N TRP A 142 -11.49 -10.79 -11.03
CA TRP A 142 -10.81 -10.48 -9.77
C TRP A 142 -11.67 -9.67 -8.79
N LEU A 143 -12.92 -9.36 -9.12
CA LEU A 143 -13.87 -8.66 -8.25
C LEU A 143 -14.93 -9.62 -7.76
N GLY A 144 -15.03 -9.80 -6.45
CA GLY A 144 -16.08 -10.63 -5.87
C GLY A 144 -17.36 -9.83 -5.66
N ASN A 145 -18.48 -10.38 -6.08
CA ASN A 145 -19.82 -9.80 -5.97
C ASN A 145 -20.66 -10.59 -4.95
N PRO A 146 -20.86 -10.05 -3.73
CA PRO A 146 -21.72 -10.68 -2.73
C PRO A 146 -23.21 -10.42 -2.97
N TRP A 147 -23.57 -9.59 -3.96
CA TRP A 147 -24.93 -9.13 -4.24
C TRP A 147 -25.70 -10.04 -5.21
N GLY A 148 -25.07 -11.07 -5.75
CA GLY A 148 -25.67 -11.96 -6.76
C GLY A 148 -25.90 -11.29 -8.11
N THR A 149 -26.18 -12.11 -9.12
CA THR A 149 -26.36 -11.71 -10.53
C THR A 149 -27.83 -11.74 -10.93
N GLN A 150 -28.16 -11.29 -12.15
CA GLN A 150 -29.55 -11.30 -12.64
C GLN A 150 -30.18 -12.70 -12.65
N ASP A 151 -29.37 -13.75 -12.78
CA ASP A 151 -29.78 -15.14 -12.93
C ASP A 151 -29.37 -16.06 -11.78
N ALA A 152 -28.48 -15.60 -10.89
CA ALA A 152 -28.11 -16.29 -9.65
C ALA A 152 -28.48 -15.42 -8.44
N ALA A 153 -29.63 -15.73 -7.83
CA ALA A 153 -29.99 -15.17 -6.54
C ALA A 153 -29.07 -15.73 -5.44
N CYS A 154 -28.73 -14.91 -4.45
CA CYS A 154 -28.02 -15.38 -3.27
C CYS A 154 -28.85 -16.41 -2.48
N PRO A 155 -28.23 -17.19 -1.58
CA PRO A 155 -28.95 -18.08 -0.68
C PRO A 155 -30.06 -17.34 0.09
N ASP A 156 -31.22 -17.98 0.25
CA ASP A 156 -32.33 -17.46 1.07
C ASP A 156 -31.87 -17.28 2.53
N ALA A 157 -31.44 -16.07 2.88
CA ALA A 157 -30.88 -15.72 4.18
C ALA A 157 -31.54 -14.45 4.74
N THR A 158 -31.72 -14.40 6.06
CA THR A 158 -32.20 -13.21 6.79
C THR A 158 -31.06 -12.28 7.20
N THR A 159 -29.86 -12.47 6.64
CA THR A 159 -28.65 -11.74 7.01
C THR A 159 -28.60 -10.42 6.24
N ALA A 160 -28.32 -9.31 6.93
CA ALA A 160 -28.29 -7.98 6.32
C ALA A 160 -27.35 -7.91 5.10
N GLY A 161 -27.83 -7.30 4.02
CA GLY A 161 -27.19 -7.24 2.71
C GLY A 161 -27.74 -8.28 1.71
N TYR A 162 -28.12 -9.47 2.17
CA TYR A 162 -28.65 -10.53 1.30
C TYR A 162 -30.07 -10.24 0.80
N GLU A 163 -30.81 -9.35 1.47
CA GLU A 163 -32.11 -8.86 0.98
C GLU A 163 -32.01 -8.02 -0.30
N LYS A 164 -30.80 -7.57 -0.66
CA LYS A 164 -30.50 -6.79 -1.87
C LYS A 164 -29.96 -7.67 -2.99
N CYS A 165 -30.19 -8.97 -2.95
CA CYS A 165 -29.61 -9.88 -3.93
C CYS A 165 -30.29 -9.88 -5.31
N GLY A 166 -29.51 -10.25 -6.34
CA GLY A 166 -29.95 -10.33 -7.74
C GLY A 166 -29.98 -8.97 -8.44
N VAL A 167 -29.16 -8.03 -7.98
CA VAL A 167 -29.19 -6.61 -8.40
C VAL A 167 -28.03 -6.23 -9.31
N ALA A 168 -26.98 -7.05 -9.40
CA ALA A 168 -25.89 -6.77 -10.33
C ALA A 168 -26.41 -6.79 -11.78
N PRO A 169 -25.91 -5.90 -12.66
CA PRO A 169 -26.47 -5.70 -14.00
C PRO A 169 -26.08 -6.78 -15.01
N TYR A 170 -25.34 -7.81 -14.60
CA TYR A 170 -24.85 -8.89 -15.45
C TYR A 170 -25.38 -10.26 -15.01
N THR A 171 -25.26 -11.24 -15.92
CA THR A 171 -25.51 -12.65 -15.66
C THR A 171 -24.18 -13.36 -15.42
N ASP A 172 -24.20 -14.36 -14.55
CA ASP A 172 -23.03 -15.19 -14.32
C ASP A 172 -22.84 -16.14 -15.51
N THR A 173 -21.65 -16.11 -16.12
CA THR A 173 -21.36 -16.93 -17.31
C THR A 173 -20.07 -17.72 -17.26
N ASP A 174 -19.27 -17.52 -16.21
CA ASP A 174 -17.93 -18.11 -16.09
C ASP A 174 -17.69 -18.82 -14.75
N ASN A 175 -18.57 -18.69 -13.75
CA ASN A 175 -18.43 -19.43 -12.51
C ASN A 175 -18.60 -20.95 -12.73
N PRO A 176 -17.69 -21.78 -12.20
CA PRO A 176 -17.90 -23.21 -12.12
C PRO A 176 -19.16 -23.59 -11.35
N GLU A 177 -19.73 -24.77 -11.64
CA GLU A 177 -20.93 -25.25 -10.96
C GLU A 177 -20.75 -25.30 -9.43
N GLY A 178 -21.61 -24.58 -8.71
CA GLY A 178 -21.59 -24.51 -7.25
C GLY A 178 -20.56 -23.54 -6.67
N MET A 179 -19.76 -22.86 -7.49
CA MET A 179 -18.86 -21.79 -7.08
C MET A 179 -19.62 -20.46 -7.04
N SER A 180 -19.37 -19.65 -6.02
CA SER A 180 -19.86 -18.27 -5.98
C SER A 180 -18.86 -17.33 -6.65
N ASP A 181 -19.37 -16.20 -7.14
CA ASP A 181 -18.54 -15.13 -7.69
C ASP A 181 -17.45 -14.65 -6.73
N MET A 182 -17.82 -14.52 -5.44
CA MET A 182 -16.88 -14.21 -4.37
C MET A 182 -15.70 -15.20 -4.31
N GLU A 183 -15.98 -16.49 -4.46
CA GLU A 183 -14.98 -17.54 -4.40
C GLU A 183 -14.14 -17.62 -5.68
N GLN A 184 -14.77 -17.50 -6.85
CA GLN A 184 -14.07 -17.45 -8.14
C GLN A 184 -13.05 -16.30 -8.12
N ALA A 185 -13.49 -15.11 -7.73
CA ALA A 185 -12.63 -13.94 -7.64
C ALA A 185 -11.53 -14.08 -6.59
N ARG A 186 -11.82 -14.74 -5.46
CA ARG A 186 -10.80 -15.05 -4.44
C ARG A 186 -9.73 -15.98 -5.00
N LEU A 187 -10.10 -17.06 -5.70
CA LEU A 187 -9.16 -17.97 -6.36
C LEU A 187 -8.30 -17.26 -7.40
N VAL A 188 -8.89 -16.37 -8.21
CA VAL A 188 -8.14 -15.53 -9.16
C VAL A 188 -7.12 -14.65 -8.42
N ARG A 189 -7.51 -13.95 -7.36
CA ARG A 189 -6.56 -13.11 -6.59
C ARG A 189 -5.45 -13.93 -5.93
N ILE A 190 -5.75 -15.14 -5.43
CA ILE A 190 -4.73 -16.07 -4.92
C ILE A 190 -3.79 -16.48 -6.04
N ALA A 191 -4.31 -16.89 -7.20
CA ALA A 191 -3.49 -17.29 -8.35
C ALA A 191 -2.55 -16.19 -8.81
N LEU A 192 -3.08 -14.97 -8.97
CA LEU A 192 -2.29 -13.79 -9.35
C LEU A 192 -1.21 -13.48 -8.31
N SER A 193 -1.50 -13.65 -7.01
CA SER A 193 -0.52 -13.49 -5.93
C SER A 193 0.55 -14.59 -5.93
N THR A 194 0.17 -15.84 -6.18
CA THR A 194 1.07 -17.01 -6.19
C THR A 194 2.03 -17.01 -7.38
N ALA A 195 1.64 -16.39 -8.49
CA ALA A 195 2.51 -16.24 -9.65
C ALA A 195 3.68 -15.26 -9.43
N ILE A 196 3.57 -14.35 -8.46
CA ILE A 196 4.60 -13.32 -8.21
C ILE A 196 5.83 -13.96 -7.60
N ASP A 197 7.00 -13.84 -8.23
CA ASP A 197 8.28 -14.24 -7.64
C ASP A 197 8.87 -13.09 -6.79
N ARG A 198 8.45 -13.02 -5.53
CA ARG A 198 8.88 -11.97 -4.60
C ARG A 198 10.37 -12.06 -4.27
N GLY A 199 10.93 -13.27 -4.29
CA GLY A 199 12.36 -13.51 -4.09
C GLY A 199 13.19 -12.93 -5.24
N ALA A 200 12.84 -13.26 -6.48
CA ALA A 200 13.51 -12.70 -7.65
C ALA A 200 13.37 -11.19 -7.75
N ILE A 201 12.21 -10.62 -7.41
CA ILE A 201 12.02 -9.17 -7.33
C ILE A 201 13.01 -8.56 -6.33
N ASN A 202 13.15 -9.15 -5.15
CA ASN A 202 14.08 -8.66 -4.15
C ASN A 202 15.53 -8.73 -4.61
N ASP A 203 15.94 -9.87 -5.15
CA ASP A 203 17.33 -10.12 -5.51
C ASP A 203 17.76 -9.31 -6.75
N VAL A 204 16.85 -9.08 -7.71
CA VAL A 204 17.19 -8.49 -9.01
C VAL A 204 16.87 -6.99 -9.08
N LEU A 205 15.77 -6.54 -8.46
CA LEU A 205 15.30 -5.16 -8.58
C LEU A 205 15.55 -4.33 -7.33
N LEU A 206 15.60 -4.96 -6.16
CA LEU A 206 15.82 -4.29 -4.87
C LEU A 206 17.22 -4.53 -4.30
N ASP A 207 18.09 -5.18 -5.06
CA ASP A 207 19.50 -5.39 -4.69
C ASP A 207 19.66 -6.15 -3.35
N GLY A 208 18.69 -7.03 -3.07
CA GLY A 208 18.66 -7.88 -1.87
C GLY A 208 18.31 -7.16 -0.57
N ILE A 209 18.05 -5.85 -0.57
CA ILE A 209 17.81 -5.08 0.68
C ILE A 209 16.37 -5.17 1.19
N GLY A 210 15.45 -5.60 0.34
CA GLY A 210 14.04 -5.70 0.66
C GLY A 210 13.67 -7.04 1.31
N THR A 211 12.41 -7.12 1.70
CA THR A 211 11.79 -8.30 2.31
C THR A 211 10.46 -8.60 1.61
N PRO A 212 10.21 -9.83 1.14
CA PRO A 212 8.91 -10.23 0.63
C PRO A 212 7.78 -10.04 1.65
N ILE A 213 6.65 -9.48 1.21
CA ILE A 213 5.41 -9.37 2.00
C ILE A 213 4.25 -10.05 1.25
N TYR A 214 3.21 -10.45 1.96
CA TYR A 214 2.11 -11.27 1.40
C TYR A 214 0.74 -10.60 1.55
N SER A 215 0.65 -9.62 2.44
CA SER A 215 -0.43 -8.64 2.54
C SER A 215 0.20 -7.28 2.85
N GLU A 216 -0.51 -6.21 2.57
CA GLU A 216 -0.11 -4.88 3.02
C GLU A 216 -0.25 -4.72 4.55
N TYR A 217 -1.18 -5.47 5.16
CA TYR A 217 -1.47 -5.37 6.59
C TYR A 217 -0.57 -6.20 7.48
N MET A 218 0.20 -7.12 6.90
CA MET A 218 0.95 -8.10 7.67
C MET A 218 2.08 -8.69 6.84
N GLY A 219 3.29 -8.68 7.41
CA GLY A 219 4.50 -9.18 6.78
C GLY A 219 5.64 -9.37 7.78
N PRO A 220 6.81 -9.89 7.37
CA PRO A 220 7.86 -10.33 8.30
C PRO A 220 8.36 -9.30 9.32
N GLU A 221 8.29 -8.02 8.97
CA GLU A 221 8.76 -6.91 9.83
C GLU A 221 7.63 -6.24 10.62
N TYR A 222 6.39 -6.73 10.50
CA TYR A 222 5.22 -6.23 11.23
C TYR A 222 5.11 -6.91 12.59
N PRO A 223 4.73 -6.17 13.66
CA PRO A 223 4.42 -6.78 14.95
C PRO A 223 3.31 -7.83 14.82
N GLY A 224 3.54 -9.02 15.37
CA GLY A 224 2.56 -10.11 15.36
C GLY A 224 2.63 -11.05 14.15
N TRP A 225 3.59 -10.85 13.24
CA TRP A 225 3.81 -11.77 12.12
C TRP A 225 4.11 -13.20 12.58
N ASP A 226 3.38 -14.16 11.99
CA ASP A 226 3.65 -15.58 12.08
C ASP A 226 3.46 -16.24 10.71
N ALA A 227 4.55 -16.61 10.06
CA ALA A 227 4.52 -17.25 8.75
C ALA A 227 3.81 -18.62 8.73
N ALA A 228 3.70 -19.28 9.90
CA ALA A 228 3.03 -20.58 10.01
C ALA A 228 1.53 -20.44 10.30
N LYS A 229 1.05 -19.25 10.66
CA LYS A 229 -0.37 -18.98 10.92
C LYS A 229 -1.18 -19.18 9.64
N THR A 230 -2.36 -19.75 9.81
CA THR A 230 -3.38 -19.84 8.77
C THR A 230 -4.58 -18.99 9.15
N THR A 231 -5.27 -18.48 8.14
CA THR A 231 -6.54 -17.79 8.33
C THR A 231 -7.64 -18.75 8.77
N ASP A 232 -8.66 -18.22 9.41
CA ASP A 232 -9.98 -18.85 9.37
C ASP A 232 -10.59 -18.71 7.96
N CYS A 233 -11.66 -19.45 7.67
CA CYS A 233 -12.52 -19.17 6.52
C CYS A 233 -13.58 -18.16 6.92
N TYR A 234 -13.85 -17.19 6.06
CA TYR A 234 -14.78 -16.11 6.35
C TYR A 234 -15.85 -15.97 5.27
N ASP A 235 -17.03 -15.49 5.66
CA ASP A 235 -17.92 -14.82 4.71
C ASP A 235 -17.50 -13.35 4.50
N TRP A 236 -18.12 -12.68 3.54
CA TRP A 236 -17.81 -11.27 3.23
C TRP A 236 -18.24 -10.29 4.35
N LEU A 237 -19.08 -10.74 5.29
CA LEU A 237 -19.53 -9.96 6.45
C LEU A 237 -18.54 -10.04 7.62
N GLY A 238 -17.56 -10.95 7.56
CA GLY A 238 -16.56 -11.16 8.61
C GLY A 238 -16.92 -12.23 9.62
N ASN A 239 -17.95 -13.05 9.35
CA ASN A 239 -18.26 -14.21 10.18
C ASN A 239 -17.33 -15.36 9.81
N VAL A 240 -16.81 -16.07 10.82
CA VAL A 240 -16.08 -17.32 10.60
C VAL A 240 -17.05 -18.40 10.14
N VAL A 241 -16.73 -19.05 9.03
CA VAL A 241 -17.52 -20.12 8.41
C VAL A 241 -16.68 -21.40 8.30
N THR A 242 -17.35 -22.53 8.05
CA THR A 242 -16.66 -23.78 7.76
C THR A 242 -16.09 -23.72 6.34
N CYS A 243 -14.80 -24.01 6.20
CA CYS A 243 -14.15 -24.21 4.91
C CYS A 243 -14.77 -25.42 4.18
N GLU A 244 -15.15 -25.26 2.90
CA GLU A 244 -15.73 -26.32 2.08
C GLU A 244 -15.37 -26.11 0.60
N GLY A 245 -15.15 -27.22 -0.13
CA GLY A 245 -14.79 -27.17 -1.55
C GLY A 245 -13.46 -26.47 -1.75
N THR A 246 -13.46 -25.42 -2.59
CA THR A 246 -12.27 -24.60 -2.87
C THR A 246 -12.03 -23.51 -1.82
N MET A 247 -13.02 -23.22 -0.96
CA MET A 247 -12.87 -22.28 0.15
C MET A 247 -12.05 -22.92 1.28
N GLU A 248 -10.74 -22.82 1.16
CA GLU A 248 -9.77 -23.28 2.15
C GLU A 248 -9.06 -22.12 2.87
N SER A 249 -8.54 -22.41 4.07
CA SER A 249 -7.71 -21.47 4.82
C SER A 249 -6.41 -21.15 4.11
N LEU A 250 -5.94 -19.91 4.25
CA LEU A 250 -4.69 -19.46 3.64
C LEU A 250 -3.60 -19.31 4.68
N LYS A 251 -2.36 -19.65 4.34
CA LYS A 251 -1.21 -19.28 5.18
C LYS A 251 -0.99 -17.78 5.10
N TRP A 252 -0.61 -17.18 6.23
CA TRP A 252 -0.20 -15.78 6.25
C TRP A 252 1.00 -15.55 5.33
N LYS A 253 1.96 -16.48 5.30
CA LYS A 253 2.93 -16.57 4.22
C LYS A 253 2.29 -17.29 3.02
N LEU A 254 1.72 -16.52 2.10
CA LEU A 254 1.16 -17.07 0.86
C LEU A 254 2.25 -17.77 0.04
N PRO A 255 1.94 -18.89 -0.63
CA PRO A 255 2.82 -19.46 -1.65
C PRO A 255 3.06 -18.45 -2.77
N ASP A 256 4.28 -18.45 -3.30
CA ASP A 256 4.74 -17.52 -4.33
C ASP A 256 5.72 -18.22 -5.30
N ALA A 257 6.08 -17.55 -6.40
CA ALA A 257 6.95 -18.08 -7.45
C ALA A 257 6.52 -19.44 -8.07
N ASP A 258 5.22 -19.74 -8.06
CA ASP A 258 4.70 -21.04 -8.53
C ASP A 258 3.62 -20.84 -9.61
N LEU A 259 4.07 -20.79 -10.87
CA LEU A 259 3.18 -20.61 -12.02
C LEU A 259 2.28 -21.83 -12.28
N ASP A 260 2.70 -23.02 -11.88
CA ASP A 260 1.90 -24.24 -12.06
C ASP A 260 0.75 -24.26 -11.06
N ALA A 261 1.02 -23.94 -9.79
CA ALA A 261 0.00 -23.79 -8.76
C ALA A 261 -0.95 -22.62 -9.07
N ALA A 262 -0.43 -21.48 -9.50
CA ALA A 262 -1.23 -20.35 -9.96
C ALA A 262 -2.13 -20.73 -11.15
N GLY A 263 -1.59 -21.49 -12.11
CA GLY A 263 -2.34 -22.01 -13.24
C GLY A 263 -3.48 -22.94 -12.83
N ALA A 264 -3.22 -23.85 -11.89
CA ALA A 264 -4.23 -24.77 -11.36
C ALA A 264 -5.36 -24.04 -10.62
N LEU A 265 -5.04 -22.96 -9.89
CA LEU A 265 -6.04 -22.10 -9.25
C LEU A 265 -6.94 -21.40 -10.27
N LEU A 266 -6.37 -20.89 -11.37
CA LEU A 266 -7.17 -20.29 -12.45
C LEU A 266 -8.03 -21.32 -13.19
N ASP A 267 -7.54 -22.55 -13.36
CA ASP A 267 -8.33 -23.65 -13.92
C ASP A 267 -9.52 -23.99 -13.01
N ALA A 268 -9.27 -24.07 -11.69
CA ALA A 268 -10.31 -24.29 -10.68
C ALA A 268 -11.32 -23.15 -10.62
N ALA A 269 -10.89 -21.92 -10.90
CA ALA A 269 -11.73 -20.73 -11.01
C ALA A 269 -12.53 -20.65 -12.33
N GLY A 270 -12.44 -21.64 -13.22
CA GLY A 270 -13.25 -21.67 -14.45
C GLY A 270 -12.58 -21.05 -15.69
N PHE A 271 -11.29 -20.72 -15.62
CA PHE A 271 -10.58 -20.05 -16.72
C PHE A 271 -9.53 -20.91 -17.44
N PRO A 272 -9.79 -22.19 -17.80
CA PRO A 272 -8.75 -23.11 -18.27
C PRO A 272 -8.03 -22.62 -19.54
N LYS A 273 -6.77 -23.06 -19.72
CA LYS A 273 -6.03 -22.81 -20.96
C LYS A 273 -6.66 -23.56 -22.15
N ASN A 274 -6.67 -22.90 -23.31
CA ASN A 274 -6.97 -23.50 -24.60
C ASN A 274 -5.75 -24.31 -25.13
N ASP A 275 -5.88 -24.91 -26.32
CA ASP A 275 -4.80 -25.68 -26.96
C ASP A 275 -3.55 -24.84 -27.30
N ALA A 276 -3.68 -23.52 -27.43
CA ALA A 276 -2.57 -22.59 -27.66
C ALA A 276 -1.86 -22.17 -26.36
N GLY A 277 -2.44 -22.48 -25.20
CA GLY A 277 -1.92 -22.09 -23.88
C GLY A 277 -2.48 -20.78 -23.34
N ASP A 278 -3.45 -20.18 -24.05
CA ASP A 278 -4.10 -18.92 -23.69
C ASP A 278 -5.40 -19.17 -22.91
N ARG A 279 -5.78 -18.24 -22.04
CA ARG A 279 -7.04 -18.26 -21.28
C ARG A 279 -8.04 -17.29 -21.93
N ASP A 280 -8.55 -17.65 -23.11
CA ASP A 280 -9.42 -16.77 -23.93
C ASP A 280 -10.73 -16.35 -23.24
N THR A 281 -11.17 -17.08 -22.21
CA THR A 281 -12.35 -16.75 -21.40
C THR A 281 -12.03 -15.81 -20.24
N PHE A 282 -10.75 -15.61 -19.91
CA PHE A 282 -10.34 -14.68 -18.88
C PHE A 282 -10.41 -13.25 -19.41
N TYR A 283 -11.13 -12.37 -18.72
CA TYR A 283 -11.22 -10.97 -19.13
C TYR A 283 -9.84 -10.32 -19.20
N LYS A 284 -9.54 -9.64 -20.31
CA LYS A 284 -8.26 -8.94 -20.51
C LYS A 284 -7.88 -8.09 -19.29
N LEU A 285 -6.75 -8.42 -18.68
CA LEU A 285 -6.27 -7.74 -17.49
C LEU A 285 -5.56 -6.44 -17.85
N THR A 286 -5.70 -5.42 -17.02
CA THR A 286 -4.85 -4.22 -17.11
C THR A 286 -4.26 -3.94 -15.74
N LEU A 287 -2.94 -4.05 -15.61
CA LEU A 287 -2.24 -3.67 -14.39
C LEU A 287 -1.90 -2.19 -14.44
N GLN A 288 -2.44 -1.42 -13.50
CA GLN A 288 -2.06 -0.03 -13.33
C GLN A 288 -0.83 0.08 -12.43
N ALA A 289 0.10 0.96 -12.78
CA ALA A 289 1.27 1.24 -11.96
C ALA A 289 1.69 2.71 -12.04
N TYR A 290 2.32 3.19 -10.98
CA TYR A 290 3.01 4.47 -10.90
C TYR A 290 4.14 4.32 -9.86
N PRO A 291 5.14 5.22 -9.80
CA PRO A 291 6.28 5.06 -8.88
C PRO A 291 5.89 4.87 -7.40
N ALA A 292 4.79 5.52 -6.97
CA ALA A 292 4.32 5.49 -5.59
C ALA A 292 5.46 5.73 -4.59
N GLU A 293 5.38 5.14 -3.42
CA GLU A 293 6.28 5.39 -2.31
C GLU A 293 7.61 4.64 -2.48
N ALA A 294 7.64 3.48 -3.16
CA ALA A 294 8.90 2.78 -3.44
C ALA A 294 9.76 3.47 -4.52
N GLY A 295 9.22 4.46 -5.23
CA GLY A 295 9.92 5.18 -6.28
C GLY A 295 9.90 4.44 -7.63
N PRO A 296 10.76 4.85 -8.59
CA PRO A 296 10.70 4.36 -9.97
C PRO A 296 10.79 2.84 -10.12
N VAL A 297 11.46 2.15 -9.19
CA VAL A 297 11.56 0.69 -9.15
C VAL A 297 10.19 -0.02 -9.23
N GLY A 298 9.13 0.59 -8.68
CA GLY A 298 7.79 0.02 -8.72
C GLY A 298 7.28 -0.22 -10.15
N LEU A 299 7.74 0.56 -11.13
CA LEU A 299 7.38 0.36 -12.54
C LEU A 299 8.04 -0.89 -13.13
N GLU A 300 9.32 -1.14 -12.82
CA GLU A 300 10.01 -2.36 -13.25
C GLU A 300 9.46 -3.62 -12.56
N VAL A 301 9.02 -3.49 -11.30
CA VAL A 301 8.30 -4.55 -10.59
C VAL A 301 6.97 -4.86 -11.27
N ALA A 302 6.21 -3.84 -11.69
CA ALA A 302 4.97 -4.04 -12.44
C ALA A 302 5.23 -4.81 -13.75
N ASP A 303 6.28 -4.45 -14.50
CA ASP A 303 6.65 -5.15 -15.73
C ASP A 303 6.97 -6.64 -15.49
N THR A 304 7.66 -6.95 -14.38
CA THR A 304 7.98 -8.33 -13.99
C THR A 304 6.71 -9.12 -13.66
N ILE A 305 5.81 -8.53 -12.87
CA ILE A 305 4.53 -9.15 -12.50
C ILE A 305 3.66 -9.38 -13.75
N MET A 306 3.59 -8.41 -14.66
CA MET A 306 2.84 -8.55 -15.91
C MET A 306 3.40 -9.68 -16.77
N SER A 307 4.73 -9.82 -16.84
CA SER A 307 5.37 -10.93 -17.54
C SER A 307 4.99 -12.28 -16.93
N ASP A 308 4.95 -12.41 -15.61
CA ASP A 308 4.54 -13.65 -14.94
C ASP A 308 3.05 -13.96 -15.15
N TRP A 309 2.17 -12.97 -15.08
CA TRP A 309 0.74 -13.16 -15.39
C TRP A 309 0.49 -13.50 -16.86
N ALA A 310 1.24 -12.92 -17.80
CA ALA A 310 1.18 -13.30 -19.21
C ALA A 310 1.56 -14.78 -19.42
N ARG A 311 2.53 -15.32 -18.66
CA ARG A 311 2.92 -16.74 -18.71
C ARG A 311 1.81 -17.68 -18.20
N LEU A 312 0.84 -17.17 -17.44
CA LEU A 312 -0.37 -17.91 -17.08
C LEU A 312 -1.37 -18.04 -18.23
N GLY A 313 -1.10 -17.41 -19.39
CA GLY A 313 -1.99 -17.38 -20.55
C GLY A 313 -3.01 -16.23 -20.50
N ILE A 314 -2.84 -15.25 -19.61
CA ILE A 314 -3.73 -14.10 -19.49
C ILE A 314 -3.32 -13.02 -20.49
N GLU A 315 -4.25 -12.50 -21.29
CA GLU A 315 -4.02 -11.27 -22.05
C GLU A 315 -3.93 -10.10 -21.07
N ILE A 316 -2.80 -9.37 -21.10
CA ILE A 316 -2.52 -8.29 -20.15
C ILE A 316 -1.88 -7.08 -20.81
N ASP A 317 -2.35 -5.89 -20.41
CA ASP A 317 -1.73 -4.60 -20.72
C ASP A 317 -1.25 -3.89 -19.45
N GLY A 318 -0.21 -3.06 -19.59
CA GLY A 318 0.23 -2.13 -18.55
C GLY A 318 -0.35 -0.73 -18.75
N LEU A 319 -0.69 -0.06 -17.66
CA LEU A 319 -1.25 1.29 -17.67
C LEU A 319 -0.53 2.20 -16.65
N VAL A 320 0.25 3.15 -17.15
CA VAL A 320 0.89 4.18 -16.34
C VAL A 320 0.11 5.48 -16.46
N GLU A 321 -0.40 5.98 -15.34
CA GLU A 321 -1.26 7.16 -15.28
C GLU A 321 -0.85 8.10 -14.15
N ASP A 322 -1.20 9.38 -14.30
CA ASP A 322 -0.96 10.37 -13.26
C ASP A 322 -1.82 10.08 -12.01
N TYR A 323 -1.16 9.99 -10.86
CA TYR A 323 -1.83 9.67 -9.61
C TYR A 323 -2.81 10.78 -9.20
N GLY A 324 -2.39 12.04 -9.25
CA GLY A 324 -3.17 13.17 -8.75
C GLY A 324 -4.38 13.50 -9.62
N GLY A 325 -4.22 13.43 -10.94
CA GLY A 325 -5.22 13.82 -11.93
C GLY A 325 -6.14 12.70 -12.37
N VAL A 326 -5.75 11.42 -12.23
CA VAL A 326 -6.53 10.29 -12.77
C VAL A 326 -6.82 9.20 -11.74
N ILE A 327 -5.79 8.68 -11.07
CA ILE A 327 -5.95 7.53 -10.15
C ILE A 327 -6.69 7.95 -8.87
N SER A 328 -6.22 8.99 -8.18
CA SER A 328 -6.83 9.47 -6.93
C SER A 328 -8.29 9.90 -7.10
N PRO A 329 -8.68 10.62 -8.17
CA PRO A 329 -10.09 10.91 -8.45
C PRO A 329 -10.95 9.64 -8.62
N ARG A 330 -10.49 8.64 -9.40
CA ARG A 330 -11.23 7.37 -9.57
C ARG A 330 -11.40 6.61 -8.25
N MET A 331 -10.35 6.57 -7.44
CA MET A 331 -10.37 5.97 -6.09
C MET A 331 -11.36 6.67 -5.15
N ARG A 332 -11.38 8.01 -5.12
CA ARG A 332 -12.35 8.81 -4.34
C ARG A 332 -13.80 8.53 -4.76
N GLN A 333 -14.02 8.33 -6.06
CA GLN A 333 -15.34 8.06 -6.64
C GLN A 333 -15.75 6.59 -6.57
N ARG A 334 -14.86 5.68 -6.14
CA ARG A 334 -15.08 4.21 -6.14
C ARG A 334 -15.42 3.64 -7.52
N ILE A 335 -14.78 4.20 -8.55
CA ILE A 335 -14.90 3.72 -9.95
C ILE A 335 -13.61 3.08 -10.47
N GLN A 336 -12.59 2.93 -9.62
CA GLN A 336 -11.40 2.16 -9.95
C GLN A 336 -11.71 0.67 -9.77
N TYR A 337 -11.50 -0.11 -10.83
CA TYR A 337 -11.69 -1.57 -10.85
C TYR A 337 -10.43 -2.31 -11.35
N LEU A 338 -9.42 -1.57 -11.82
CA LEU A 338 -8.17 -2.13 -12.30
C LEU A 338 -7.27 -2.47 -11.11
N PRO A 339 -6.65 -3.67 -11.08
CA PRO A 339 -5.60 -3.96 -10.13
C PRO A 339 -4.48 -2.94 -10.26
N VAL A 340 -3.93 -2.51 -9.13
CA VAL A 340 -2.91 -1.46 -9.09
C VAL A 340 -1.75 -1.87 -8.21
N LEU A 341 -0.53 -1.84 -8.74
CA LEU A 341 0.68 -1.97 -7.94
C LEU A 341 0.97 -0.63 -7.27
N LYS A 342 0.77 -0.58 -5.96
CA LYS A 342 1.05 0.58 -5.11
C LYS A 342 0.97 0.14 -3.65
N ASN A 343 0.90 1.11 -2.77
CA ASN A 343 0.55 0.88 -1.38
C ASN A 343 -0.73 1.64 -1.03
N GLY A 344 -1.62 1.01 -0.27
CA GLY A 344 -2.77 1.63 0.37
C GLY A 344 -2.33 2.55 1.52
N ASP A 345 -3.16 2.61 2.56
CA ASP A 345 -2.86 3.47 3.71
C ASP A 345 -1.87 2.80 4.66
N VAL A 346 -1.96 1.48 4.92
CA VAL A 346 -1.01 0.76 5.80
C VAL A 346 0.24 0.28 5.05
N HIS A 347 0.99 1.20 4.49
CA HIS A 347 2.16 0.86 3.69
C HIS A 347 3.45 0.70 4.49
N SER A 348 3.37 0.63 5.82
CA SER A 348 4.53 0.49 6.68
C SER A 348 4.25 -0.32 7.93
N ASN A 349 5.28 -1.03 8.40
CA ASN A 349 5.25 -1.88 9.59
C ASN A 349 5.12 -1.12 10.92
N VAL A 350 5.17 0.21 10.86
CA VAL A 350 5.09 1.09 12.04
C VAL A 350 3.63 1.35 12.45
N TYR A 351 2.66 0.80 11.71
CA TYR A 351 1.25 0.89 12.04
C TYR A 351 0.94 0.08 13.30
N PRO A 352 0.42 0.70 14.38
CA PRO A 352 0.25 -0.02 15.64
C PRO A 352 -0.80 -1.13 15.57
N LEU A 353 -0.47 -2.30 16.16
CA LEU A 353 -1.37 -3.45 16.21
C LEU A 353 -2.66 -3.16 17.03
N ASP A 354 -2.62 -2.19 17.94
CA ASP A 354 -3.78 -1.79 18.73
C ASP A 354 -4.57 -0.62 18.13
N TRP A 355 -4.25 -0.20 16.90
CA TRP A 355 -5.04 0.74 16.10
C TRP A 355 -5.97 -0.01 15.15
N PRO A 356 -7.14 0.54 14.79
CA PRO A 356 -7.94 -0.06 13.72
C PRO A 356 -7.17 -0.02 12.41
N LEU A 357 -7.38 -0.99 11.52
CA LEU A 357 -6.94 -0.81 10.14
C LEU A 357 -7.64 0.41 9.51
N PRO A 358 -7.07 1.00 8.45
CA PRO A 358 -7.51 2.28 7.94
C PRO A 358 -8.95 2.33 7.48
N THR A 359 -9.57 3.46 7.76
CA THR A 359 -10.95 3.75 7.33
C THR A 359 -11.12 3.82 5.81
N VAL A 360 -10.01 3.91 5.06
CA VAL A 360 -9.96 4.05 3.59
C VAL A 360 -10.39 2.81 2.84
N ASP A 361 -10.45 1.67 3.53
CA ASP A 361 -11.00 0.40 3.05
C ASP A 361 -12.49 0.25 3.30
N THR A 362 -13.10 1.29 3.86
CA THR A 362 -14.53 1.34 4.14
C THR A 362 -15.13 2.61 3.54
N SER A 363 -16.45 2.62 3.43
CA SER A 363 -17.21 3.80 3.02
C SER A 363 -17.11 4.95 4.03
N SER A 364 -16.60 4.71 5.25
CA SER A 364 -16.31 5.76 6.25
C SER A 364 -15.42 6.88 5.70
N SER A 365 -14.56 6.57 4.73
CA SER A 365 -13.66 7.54 4.10
C SER A 365 -14.34 8.41 3.03
N ARG A 366 -15.56 8.10 2.56
CA ARG A 366 -16.26 8.90 1.53
C ARG A 366 -16.52 10.34 1.99
N PRO A 367 -16.59 11.34 1.09
CA PRO A 367 -16.17 11.32 -0.32
C PRO A 367 -14.63 11.47 -0.48
N GLY A 368 -13.88 11.26 0.60
CA GLY A 368 -12.43 11.32 0.61
C GLY A 368 -11.79 10.14 -0.13
N TRP A 369 -10.46 10.14 -0.08
CA TRP A 369 -9.68 9.09 -0.71
C TRP A 369 -9.92 7.75 0.00
N GLY A 370 -10.00 6.69 -0.80
CA GLY A 370 -10.11 5.31 -0.35
C GLY A 370 -9.31 4.42 -1.29
N VAL A 371 -8.88 3.24 -0.83
CA VAL A 371 -8.10 2.33 -1.68
C VAL A 371 -8.93 1.78 -2.84
N GLY A 372 -10.25 1.82 -2.72
CA GLY A 372 -11.20 1.29 -3.70
C GLY A 372 -11.95 0.05 -3.20
N PHE A 373 -11.71 -0.35 -1.95
CA PHE A 373 -12.53 -1.32 -1.23
C PHE A 373 -13.65 -0.63 -0.45
N GLU A 374 -14.75 -1.36 -0.24
CA GLU A 374 -15.73 -1.04 0.80
C GLU A 374 -16.06 -2.32 1.56
N SER A 375 -15.29 -2.58 2.61
CA SER A 375 -15.34 -3.81 3.40
C SER A 375 -16.39 -3.72 4.50
N GLN A 376 -17.48 -4.48 4.39
CA GLN A 376 -18.54 -4.51 5.41
C GLN A 376 -18.03 -5.00 6.78
N ALA A 377 -17.15 -6.00 6.80
CA ALA A 377 -16.50 -6.48 8.02
C ALA A 377 -15.65 -5.36 8.68
N GLY A 378 -14.83 -4.67 7.89
CA GLY A 378 -14.03 -3.53 8.35
C GLY A 378 -14.87 -2.37 8.89
N ALA A 379 -15.98 -2.04 8.21
CA ALA A 379 -16.93 -1.02 8.66
C ALA A 379 -17.55 -1.36 10.02
N ASN A 380 -17.74 -2.65 10.32
CA ASN A 380 -18.24 -3.13 11.61
C ASN A 380 -17.16 -3.11 12.71
N TRP A 381 -15.94 -3.55 12.42
CA TRP A 381 -14.86 -3.62 13.43
C TRP A 381 -14.24 -2.27 13.77
N LEU A 382 -14.16 -1.35 12.81
CA LEU A 382 -13.58 -0.02 13.00
C LEU A 382 -14.12 0.71 14.26
N PRO A 383 -15.44 0.91 14.43
CA PRO A 383 -15.97 1.58 15.63
C PRO A 383 -15.78 0.76 16.91
N GLN A 384 -15.71 -0.57 16.81
CA GLN A 384 -15.45 -1.44 17.97
C GLN A 384 -14.03 -1.24 18.49
N ILE A 385 -13.04 -1.24 17.60
CA ILE A 385 -11.63 -1.01 17.95
C ILE A 385 -11.45 0.41 18.50
N LEU A 386 -12.02 1.42 17.84
CA LEU A 386 -11.94 2.82 18.30
C LEU A 386 -12.62 3.06 19.65
N GLY A 387 -13.70 2.33 19.93
CA GLY A 387 -14.45 2.42 21.19
C GLY A 387 -13.83 1.63 22.34
N GLU A 388 -12.94 0.69 22.05
CA GLU A 388 -12.35 -0.22 23.02
C GLU A 388 -11.13 0.38 23.73
N LYS A 389 -11.10 0.27 25.07
CA LYS A 389 -10.04 0.82 25.92
C LYS A 389 -8.96 -0.21 26.21
N ASP A 390 -9.29 -1.49 26.27
CA ASP A 390 -8.32 -2.56 26.50
C ASP A 390 -7.46 -2.78 25.25
N LYS A 391 -6.14 -2.62 25.42
CA LYS A 391 -5.17 -2.78 24.34
C LYS A 391 -5.20 -4.18 23.73
N THR A 392 -5.29 -5.22 24.56
CA THR A 392 -5.25 -6.62 24.11
C THR A 392 -6.49 -6.96 23.29
N VAL A 393 -7.64 -6.42 23.68
CA VAL A 393 -8.89 -6.59 22.91
C VAL A 393 -8.79 -5.89 21.55
N ARG A 394 -8.23 -4.68 21.49
CA ARG A 394 -7.98 -3.99 20.20
C ARG A 394 -7.02 -4.77 19.31
N GLU A 395 -5.91 -5.28 19.84
CA GLU A 395 -4.95 -6.11 19.09
C GLU A 395 -5.61 -7.38 18.54
N GLY A 396 -6.49 -8.02 19.32
CA GLY A 396 -7.27 -9.17 18.86
C GLY A 396 -8.19 -8.83 17.70
N LEU A 397 -8.97 -7.74 17.81
CA LEU A 397 -9.86 -7.27 16.74
C LEU A 397 -9.10 -6.84 15.48
N HIS A 398 -7.96 -6.15 15.63
CA HIS A 398 -7.08 -5.81 14.51
C HIS A 398 -6.62 -7.09 13.80
N THR A 399 -6.13 -8.07 14.57
CA THR A 399 -5.63 -9.33 14.03
C THR A 399 -6.73 -10.11 13.30
N THR A 400 -7.96 -10.11 13.81
CA THR A 400 -9.12 -10.68 13.10
C THR A 400 -9.37 -9.98 11.77
N TRP A 401 -9.25 -8.65 11.71
CA TRP A 401 -9.42 -7.92 10.46
C TRP A 401 -8.28 -8.20 9.46
N VAL A 402 -7.03 -8.30 9.94
CA VAL A 402 -5.90 -8.77 9.13
C VAL A 402 -6.20 -10.15 8.55
N ASP A 403 -6.62 -11.10 9.39
CA ASP A 403 -6.90 -12.48 9.00
C ASP A 403 -8.00 -12.57 7.91
N TRP A 404 -9.07 -11.81 8.08
CA TRP A 404 -10.16 -11.68 7.10
C TRP A 404 -9.68 -11.08 5.77
N SER A 405 -8.88 -10.01 5.82
CA SER A 405 -8.34 -9.36 4.62
C SER A 405 -7.39 -10.29 3.86
N MET A 406 -6.59 -11.08 4.58
CA MET A 406 -5.71 -12.09 4.01
C MET A 406 -6.49 -13.25 3.40
N PHE A 407 -7.57 -13.72 4.04
CA PHE A 407 -8.44 -14.76 3.48
C PHE A 407 -9.02 -14.33 2.12
N TRP A 408 -9.50 -13.08 2.04
CA TRP A 408 -10.10 -12.54 0.81
C TRP A 408 -9.10 -12.01 -0.21
N VAL A 409 -7.80 -11.93 0.15
CA VAL A 409 -6.71 -11.40 -0.67
C VAL A 409 -7.06 -10.04 -1.28
N GLN A 410 -7.54 -9.11 -0.46
CA GLN A 410 -7.81 -7.73 -0.93
C GLN A 410 -6.50 -7.04 -1.36
N TYR A 411 -5.42 -7.37 -0.65
CA TYR A 411 -4.06 -7.01 -0.94
C TYR A 411 -3.24 -8.26 -1.22
N ALA A 412 -2.59 -8.33 -2.37
CA ALA A 412 -1.51 -9.27 -2.60
C ALA A 412 -0.19 -8.53 -2.39
N GLY A 413 0.41 -8.65 -1.20
CA GLY A 413 1.68 -8.00 -0.89
C GLY A 413 2.78 -8.42 -1.86
N VAL A 414 3.76 -7.56 -2.15
CA VAL A 414 4.89 -7.88 -3.06
C VAL A 414 6.20 -7.82 -2.29
N PHE A 415 6.60 -6.63 -1.88
CA PHE A 415 7.86 -6.40 -1.16
C PHE A 415 7.71 -5.26 -0.17
N GLN A 416 8.66 -5.16 0.75
CA GLN A 416 8.93 -3.94 1.50
C GLN A 416 10.43 -3.65 1.53
N VAL A 417 10.81 -2.39 1.64
CA VAL A 417 12.19 -1.93 1.70
C VAL A 417 12.41 -1.05 2.93
N PRO A 418 13.59 -1.07 3.55
CA PRO A 418 13.86 -0.20 4.68
C PRO A 418 13.85 1.28 4.25
N LYS A 419 13.45 2.15 5.17
CA LYS A 419 13.34 3.60 4.96
C LYS A 419 14.69 4.29 5.16
N GLY A 420 15.38 4.55 4.05
CA GLY A 420 16.76 5.03 4.07
C GLY A 420 17.12 6.00 2.94
N ILE A 421 18.39 6.41 2.95
CA ILE A 421 18.96 7.35 1.99
C ILE A 421 20.46 7.06 1.80
N VAL A 422 21.01 7.42 0.63
CA VAL A 422 22.46 7.43 0.44
C VAL A 422 23.02 8.73 1.01
N ALA A 423 24.07 8.62 1.82
CA ALA A 423 24.73 9.72 2.49
C ALA A 423 26.25 9.61 2.37
N SER A 424 26.93 10.76 2.41
CA SER A 424 28.38 10.81 2.57
C SER A 424 28.80 10.37 3.97
N SER A 425 30.07 10.00 4.14
CA SER A 425 30.64 9.69 5.45
C SER A 425 30.67 10.87 6.44
N ARG A 426 30.26 12.08 6.05
CA ARG A 426 30.09 13.21 6.97
C ARG A 426 28.88 13.03 7.87
N ILE A 427 27.91 12.20 7.46
CA ILE A 427 26.74 11.85 8.24
C ILE A 427 27.00 10.51 8.91
N LYS A 428 27.13 10.50 10.23
CA LYS A 428 27.38 9.30 11.02
C LYS A 428 26.16 8.39 11.07
N CYS A 429 24.97 8.98 11.27
CA CYS A 429 23.69 8.28 11.27
C CYS A 429 22.51 9.27 11.25
N TRP A 430 21.30 8.78 10.99
CA TRP A 430 20.06 9.54 11.12
C TRP A 430 19.00 8.73 11.86
N GLN A 431 18.75 9.10 13.12
CA GLN A 431 17.87 8.34 14.02
C GLN A 431 16.49 9.00 14.15
N GLY A 432 15.79 9.06 13.01
CA GLY A 432 14.43 9.56 12.89
C GLY A 432 13.43 8.74 13.70
N TYR A 433 12.37 9.40 14.20
CA TYR A 433 11.22 8.64 14.66
C TYR A 433 10.57 7.93 13.47
N GLN A 434 10.13 6.70 13.69
CA GLN A 434 9.33 5.97 12.71
C GLN A 434 8.08 6.78 12.35
N GLN A 435 7.97 7.12 11.06
CA GLN A 435 6.84 7.83 10.49
C GLN A 435 6.08 6.91 9.55
N HIS A 436 4.77 7.05 9.53
CA HIS A 436 3.90 6.24 8.69
C HIS A 436 4.17 6.49 7.21
N TYR A 437 3.99 7.73 6.73
CA TYR A 437 3.99 8.08 5.29
C TYR A 437 5.34 8.36 4.64
N SER A 438 6.34 8.82 5.41
CA SER A 438 7.60 9.25 4.81
C SER A 438 8.52 8.05 4.56
N ASN A 439 9.25 8.02 3.44
CA ASN A 439 10.30 7.02 3.18
C ASN A 439 11.69 7.47 3.65
N ILE A 440 11.82 8.78 3.85
CA ILE A 440 12.97 9.42 4.48
C ILE A 440 12.42 10.19 5.67
N SER A 441 13.14 10.19 6.79
CA SER A 441 12.67 10.87 7.99
C SER A 441 12.41 12.35 7.74
N GLY A 442 11.23 12.83 8.15
CA GLY A 442 10.95 14.27 8.22
C GLY A 442 11.58 14.96 9.44
N ASN A 443 12.52 14.31 10.15
CA ASN A 443 13.14 14.82 11.38
C ASN A 443 14.66 15.04 11.22
N PRO A 444 15.09 16.04 10.42
CA PRO A 444 16.51 16.28 10.16
C PRO A 444 17.28 16.76 11.40
N GLU A 445 16.59 17.12 12.50
CA GLU A 445 17.23 17.41 13.78
C GLU A 445 17.91 16.21 14.44
N PHE A 446 17.69 15.01 13.89
CA PHE A 446 18.24 13.76 14.39
C PHE A 446 19.35 13.19 13.50
N ILE A 447 19.82 13.99 12.54
CA ILE A 447 21.06 13.74 11.83
C ILE A 447 22.21 13.95 12.81
N VAL A 448 23.10 12.97 12.88
CA VAL A 448 24.34 13.04 13.67
C VAL A 448 25.50 13.13 12.70
N LEU A 449 26.35 14.13 12.87
CA LEU A 449 27.53 14.33 12.03
C LEU A 449 28.72 13.49 12.52
N GLU A 450 29.61 13.16 11.61
CA GLU A 450 30.87 12.49 11.94
C GLU A 450 31.73 13.39 12.85
N GLY A 451 32.31 12.80 13.89
CA GLY A 451 33.00 13.53 14.95
C GLY A 451 32.09 14.14 16.03
N SER A 452 30.76 14.00 15.93
CA SER A 452 29.84 14.33 17.02
C SER A 452 29.91 13.28 18.15
N ASP A 453 29.91 13.76 19.40
CA ASP A 453 29.81 12.93 20.62
C ASP A 453 28.40 12.32 20.78
N THR A 454 27.43 12.75 19.96
CA THR A 454 26.07 12.21 19.98
C THR A 454 26.07 10.73 19.56
N SER A 455 25.37 9.91 20.36
CA SER A 455 25.18 8.48 20.12
C SER A 455 24.26 8.24 18.92
N CYS A 456 24.58 7.22 18.13
CA CYS A 456 23.67 6.70 17.10
C CYS A 456 22.62 5.73 17.66
N ASP A 457 22.77 5.29 18.91
CA ASP A 457 21.74 4.52 19.58
C ASP A 457 20.73 5.45 20.24
N ARG A 458 19.53 5.52 19.68
CA ARG A 458 18.36 6.07 20.36
C ARG A 458 17.52 4.95 20.93
N LYS A 459 17.32 4.99 22.25
CA LYS A 459 16.35 4.15 22.95
C LYS A 459 14.95 4.74 22.88
#